data_AF-A0A7J3ZA97-F1
#
_entry.id   AF-A0A7J3ZA97-F1
#
_cell.length_a   1.000
_cell.length_b   1.000
_cell.length_c   1.000
_cell.angle_alpha   90.00
_cell.angle_beta   90.00
_cell.angle_gamma   90.00
#
_symmetry.space_group_name_H-M   'P 1'
#
loop_
_entity.id
_entity.type
_entity.pdbx_description
1 polymer ?
#
loop_
_entity_poly.entity_id
_entity_poly.type
_entity_poly.pdbx_seq_one_letter_code
_entity_poly.pdbx_strand_id
1 'polypeptide(L)'
;MYGFPQTQRKAGAQVSREIEVELDDYYFQPKSISILLGETVRLVLKNEGRSTYTFTIDELGIDVRLALGETKTIEITPNKVGSYNLKASPFRAERGQGRDSSS
;
A
#
# COMPACT_ATOMS: atom_id res chain seq x y z
N MET A 1 -38.22 8.32 -4.07
CA MET A 1 -37.13 9.15 -3.52
C MET A 1 -36.25 8.26 -2.67
N TYR A 2 -35.03 7.98 -3.10
CA TYR A 2 -34.01 7.35 -2.25
C TYR A 2 -32.71 8.11 -2.46
N GLY A 3 -32.49 9.09 -1.58
CA GLY A 3 -31.21 9.76 -1.43
C GLY A 3 -30.33 8.93 -0.52
N PHE A 4 -29.25 8.38 -1.07
CA PHE A 4 -28.16 7.87 -0.25
C PHE A 4 -27.42 9.09 0.32
N PRO A 5 -27.30 9.24 1.64
CA PRO A 5 -26.40 10.23 2.20
C PRO A 5 -24.98 9.79 1.90
N GLN A 6 -24.37 10.32 0.83
CA GLN A 6 -22.93 10.23 0.66
C GLN A 6 -22.29 11.09 1.75
N THR A 7 -21.84 10.36 2.77
CA THR A 7 -20.96 10.75 3.86
C THR A 7 -20.08 11.96 3.55
N GLN A 8 -20.43 13.07 4.21
CA GLN A 8 -19.56 14.13 4.73
C GLN A 8 -18.20 14.35 4.05
N ARG A 9 -18.19 15.26 3.06
CA ARG A 9 -16.96 15.95 2.63
C ARG A 9 -16.46 16.85 3.77
N LYS A 10 -15.52 16.37 4.58
CA LYS A 10 -14.69 17.26 5.42
C LYS A 10 -13.65 17.92 4.51
N ALA A 11 -13.67 19.24 4.45
CA ALA A 11 -12.65 20.04 3.78
C ALA A 11 -11.32 19.90 4.51
N GLY A 12 -10.33 19.32 3.83
CA GLY A 12 -8.98 19.05 4.30
C GLY A 12 -8.51 17.71 3.71
N ALA A 13 -7.77 17.76 2.59
CA ALA A 13 -7.34 16.59 1.80
C ALA A 13 -8.48 15.61 1.49
N GLN A 14 -9.30 15.93 0.48
CA GLN A 14 -10.42 15.08 0.10
C GLN A 14 -9.91 13.78 -0.54
N VAL A 15 -9.91 12.68 0.21
CA VAL A 15 -9.76 11.33 -0.35
C VAL A 15 -10.85 11.15 -1.40
N SER A 16 -10.46 11.09 -2.66
CA SER A 16 -11.41 11.08 -3.78
C SER A 16 -12.07 9.72 -3.97
N ARG A 17 -11.34 8.65 -3.61
CA ARG A 17 -11.82 7.27 -3.64
C ARG A 17 -10.94 6.36 -2.80
N GLU A 18 -11.53 5.27 -2.35
CA GLU A 18 -10.84 4.15 -1.72
C GLU A 18 -10.67 3.02 -2.74
N ILE A 19 -9.49 2.40 -2.75
CA ILE A 19 -9.13 1.33 -3.68
C ILE A 19 -8.60 0.18 -2.84
N GLU A 20 -9.35 -0.90 -2.82
CA GLU A 20 -8.93 -2.14 -2.15
C GLU A 20 -7.97 -2.90 -3.06
N VAL A 21 -6.83 -3.26 -2.48
CA VAL A 21 -5.75 -3.97 -3.16
C VAL A 21 -5.47 -5.23 -2.36
N GLU A 22 -5.84 -6.36 -2.94
CA GLU A 22 -5.57 -7.68 -2.40
C GLU A 22 -4.20 -8.13 -2.89
N LEU A 23 -3.31 -8.42 -1.95
CA LEU A 23 -1.98 -8.95 -2.19
C LEU A 23 -1.94 -10.42 -1.76
N ASP A 24 -1.67 -11.29 -2.73
CA ASP A 24 -1.47 -12.72 -2.54
C ASP A 24 0.00 -13.07 -2.88
N ASP A 25 0.45 -14.28 -2.51
CA ASP A 25 1.83 -14.71 -2.79
C ASP A 25 2.10 -14.82 -4.31
N TYR A 26 1.05 -15.01 -5.12
CA TYR A 26 1.17 -15.20 -6.57
C TYR A 26 0.59 -14.07 -7.43
N TYR A 27 -0.28 -13.21 -6.89
CA TYR A 27 -0.96 -12.19 -7.67
C TYR A 27 -1.43 -11.01 -6.81
N PHE A 28 -1.73 -9.89 -7.49
CA PHE A 28 -2.29 -8.70 -6.88
C PHE A 28 -3.57 -8.31 -7.64
N GLN A 29 -4.62 -7.90 -6.92
CA GLN A 29 -5.85 -7.39 -7.51
C GLN A 29 -6.24 -6.03 -6.93
N PRO A 30 -6.58 -5.03 -7.76
CA PRO A 30 -6.45 -5.02 -9.22
C PRO A 30 -4.97 -4.98 -9.66
N LYS A 31 -4.64 -5.57 -10.81
CA LYS A 31 -3.27 -5.58 -11.37
C LYS A 31 -2.77 -4.20 -11.81
N SER A 32 -3.70 -3.26 -12.02
CA SER A 32 -3.39 -1.90 -12.48
C SER A 32 -4.41 -0.95 -11.87
N ILE A 33 -3.91 0.14 -11.30
CA ILE A 33 -4.73 1.17 -10.67
C ILE A 33 -4.44 2.48 -11.41
N SER A 34 -5.49 3.13 -11.91
CA SER A 34 -5.37 4.41 -12.61
C SER A 34 -5.78 5.54 -11.66
N ILE A 35 -4.82 6.39 -11.29
CA ILE A 35 -5.00 7.50 -10.34
C ILE A 35 -4.73 8.82 -11.07
N LEU A 36 -5.54 9.85 -10.79
CA LEU A 36 -5.33 11.17 -11.36
C LEU A 36 -4.21 11.91 -10.62
N LEU A 37 -3.45 12.74 -11.35
CA LEU A 37 -2.38 13.55 -10.79
C LEU A 37 -2.95 14.53 -9.75
N GLY A 38 -2.35 14.57 -8.55
CA GLY A 38 -2.83 15.43 -7.45
C GLY A 38 -4.12 14.95 -6.80
N GLU A 39 -4.65 13.78 -7.18
CA GLU A 39 -5.79 13.15 -6.53
C GLU A 39 -5.30 12.33 -5.33
N THR A 40 -5.75 12.69 -4.13
CA THR A 40 -5.53 11.85 -2.95
C THR A 40 -6.45 10.64 -3.03
N VAL A 41 -5.89 9.44 -3.10
CA VAL A 41 -6.64 8.19 -3.07
C VAL A 41 -6.17 7.33 -1.90
N ARG A 42 -7.10 6.55 -1.34
CA ARG A 42 -6.82 5.70 -0.19
C ARG A 42 -6.69 4.26 -0.66
N LEU A 43 -5.49 3.69 -0.56
CA LEU A 43 -5.24 2.29 -0.88
C LEU A 43 -5.37 1.46 0.38
N VAL A 44 -6.27 0.49 0.35
CA VAL A 44 -6.42 -0.53 1.39
C VAL A 44 -5.64 -1.75 0.92
N LEU A 45 -4.44 -1.94 1.45
CA LEU A 45 -3.57 -3.06 1.17
C LEU A 45 -3.94 -4.22 2.11
N LYS A 46 -4.44 -5.31 1.56
CA LYS A 46 -4.81 -6.53 2.30
C LYS A 46 -3.87 -7.65 1.92
N ASN A 47 -3.07 -8.14 2.86
CA ASN A 47 -2.20 -9.28 2.62
C ASN A 47 -2.98 -10.59 2.86
N GLU A 48 -3.56 -11.12 1.78
CA GLU A 48 -4.19 -12.45 1.74
C GLU A 48 -3.15 -13.58 1.61
N GLY A 49 -1.89 -13.23 1.32
CA GLY A 49 -0.78 -14.16 1.28
C GLY A 49 -0.44 -14.77 2.63
N ARG A 50 0.36 -15.85 2.59
CA ARG A 50 0.83 -16.59 3.77
C ARG A 50 2.21 -16.15 4.26
N SER A 51 2.75 -15.09 3.70
CA SER A 51 4.06 -14.56 4.04
C SER A 51 3.94 -13.10 4.49
N THR A 52 4.81 -12.68 5.40
CA THR A 52 4.95 -11.24 5.71
C THR A 52 5.68 -10.58 4.56
N TYR A 53 5.12 -9.51 4.01
CA TYR A 53 5.72 -8.73 2.95
C TYR A 53 5.94 -7.29 3.41
N THR A 54 7.02 -6.68 2.95
CA THR A 54 7.20 -5.23 3.02
C THR A 54 6.84 -4.65 1.67
N PHE A 55 5.84 -3.78 1.67
CA PHE A 55 5.34 -3.04 0.53
C PHE A 55 6.07 -1.70 0.45
N THR A 56 6.90 -1.54 -0.58
CA THR A 56 7.69 -0.33 -0.80
C THR A 56 7.34 0.29 -2.15
N ILE A 57 7.04 1.59 -2.14
CA ILE A 57 6.88 2.42 -3.35
C ILE A 57 7.95 3.52 -3.29
N ASP A 58 9.08 3.30 -3.96
CA ASP A 58 10.23 4.23 -3.97
C ASP A 58 9.84 5.65 -4.41
N GLU A 59 8.99 5.76 -5.44
CA GLU A 59 8.61 7.06 -6.00
C GLU A 59 7.73 7.90 -5.08
N LEU A 60 7.02 7.26 -4.14
CA LEU A 60 6.21 7.94 -3.13
C LEU A 60 6.88 7.93 -1.75
N GLY A 61 8.01 7.22 -1.60
CA GLY A 61 8.68 7.03 -0.31
C GLY A 61 7.83 6.25 0.70
N ILE A 62 6.94 5.37 0.22
CA ILE A 62 6.05 4.59 1.08
C ILE A 62 6.74 3.28 1.42
N ASP A 63 6.87 2.97 2.71
CA ASP A 63 7.33 1.68 3.21
C ASP A 63 6.36 1.16 4.25
N VAL A 64 5.69 0.05 3.92
CA VAL A 64 4.59 -0.49 4.70
C VAL A 64 4.79 -1.98 4.86
N ARG A 65 5.10 -2.40 6.08
CA ARG A 65 5.13 -3.81 6.43
C ARG A 65 3.71 -4.35 6.62
N LEU A 66 3.42 -5.48 5.97
CA LEU A 66 2.16 -6.21 6.05
C LEU A 66 2.43 -7.62 6.57
N ALA A 67 1.92 -7.92 7.77
CA ALA A 67 1.92 -9.29 8.29
C ALA A 67 0.89 -10.19 7.57
N LEU A 68 0.91 -11.49 7.87
CA LEU A 68 -0.03 -12.47 7.29
C LEU A 68 -1.47 -12.13 7.71
N GLY A 69 -2.37 -11.96 6.74
CA GLY A 69 -3.76 -11.54 7.00
C GLY A 69 -3.89 -10.09 7.48
N GLU A 70 -2.81 -9.31 7.46
CA GLU A 70 -2.84 -7.92 7.90
C GLU A 70 -3.42 -7.02 6.80
N THR A 71 -4.29 -6.11 7.21
CA THR A 71 -4.82 -5.06 6.35
C THR A 71 -4.29 -3.72 6.82
N LYS A 72 -3.69 -2.94 5.92
CA LYS A 72 -3.30 -1.56 6.17
C LYS A 72 -3.89 -0.63 5.14
N THR A 73 -4.16 0.58 5.57
CA THR A 73 -4.66 1.61 4.69
C THR A 73 -3.67 2.76 4.60
N ILE A 74 -3.31 3.15 3.39
CA ILE A 74 -2.43 4.26 3.10
C ILE A 74 -3.10 5.27 2.18
N GLU A 75 -2.77 6.53 2.35
CA GLU A 75 -3.23 7.59 1.46
C GLU A 75 -2.08 7.97 0.56
N ILE A 76 -2.31 7.88 -0.76
CA ILE A 76 -1.31 8.26 -1.75
C ILE A 76 -1.81 9.44 -2.54
N THR A 77 -0.90 10.37 -2.80
CA THR A 77 -1.16 11.52 -3.66
C THR A 77 -0.04 11.55 -4.71
N PRO A 78 -0.26 10.98 -5.90
CA PRO A 78 0.75 10.98 -6.95
C PRO A 78 1.02 12.42 -7.38
N ASN A 79 2.30 12.82 -7.30
CA ASN A 79 2.79 14.13 -7.71
C ASN A 79 3.32 14.15 -9.15
N LYS A 80 3.42 12.98 -9.79
CA LYS A 80 3.84 12.80 -11.19
C LYS A 80 2.96 11.77 -11.87
N VAL A 81 2.66 12.01 -13.14
CA VAL A 81 2.01 10.99 -13.99
C VAL A 81 3.08 9.97 -14.39
N GLY A 82 2.85 8.70 -14.08
CA GLY A 82 3.84 7.66 -14.27
C GLY A 82 3.35 6.29 -13.83
N SER A 83 4.16 5.26 -14.11
CA SER A 83 3.91 3.89 -13.62
C SER A 83 4.73 3.67 -12.36
N TYR A 84 4.02 3.47 -11.25
CA TYR A 84 4.63 3.19 -9.96
C TYR A 84 5.04 1.74 -9.84
N ASN A 85 6.35 1.50 -9.69
CA ASN A 85 6.84 0.15 -9.42
C ASN A 85 6.59 -0.21 -7.96
N LEU A 86 5.66 -1.13 -7.76
CA LEU A 86 5.35 -1.74 -6.48
C LEU A 86 6.37 -2.84 -6.22
N LYS A 87 7.13 -2.71 -5.14
CA LYS A 87 8.04 -3.76 -4.66
C LYS A 87 7.44 -4.42 -3.44
N ALA A 88 7.23 -5.73 -3.53
CA ALA A 88 6.90 -6.58 -2.39
C ALA A 88 8.12 -7.44 -2.06
N SER A 89 8.84 -7.08 -0.99
CA SER A 89 9.96 -7.88 -0.51
C SER A 89 9.48 -8.80 0.61
N PRO A 90 9.69 -10.12 0.55
CA PRO A 90 9.37 -10.98 1.69
C PRO A 90 10.19 -10.54 2.89
N PHE A 91 9.54 -10.34 4.04
CA PHE A 91 10.22 -9.98 5.26
C PHE A 91 11.10 -11.14 5.70
N ARG A 92 12.38 -11.07 5.34
CA ARG A 92 13.41 -11.94 5.90
C ARG A 92 13.83 -11.31 7.21
N ALA A 93 13.37 -11.87 8.32
CA ALA A 93 14.05 -11.63 9.59
C ALA A 93 15.51 -12.06 9.37
N GLU A 94 16.44 -11.11 9.39
CA GLU A 94 17.85 -11.43 9.44
C GLU A 94 18.10 -12.19 10.75
N ARG A 95 18.00 -13.51 10.69
CA ARG A 95 18.58 -14.36 11.72
C ARG A 95 20.09 -14.24 11.58
N GLY A 96 20.65 -13.30 12.34
CA GLY A 96 22.05 -13.24 12.72
C GLY A 96 23.04 -13.02 11.57
N GLN A 97 23.35 -11.77 11.28
CA GLN A 97 24.78 -11.45 11.20
C GLN A 97 25.26 -11.25 12.64
N GLY A 98 26.01 -12.25 13.10
CA GLY A 98 26.70 -12.17 14.38
C GLY A 98 27.50 -10.88 14.44
N ARG A 99 27.42 -10.23 15.59
CA ARG A 99 28.57 -9.50 16.11
C ARG A 99 29.69 -10.52 16.28
N ASP A 100 30.64 -10.56 15.36
CA ASP A 100 32.02 -10.83 15.74
C ASP A 100 32.83 -9.57 15.44
N SER A 101 32.88 -8.73 16.47
CA SER A 101 34.06 -7.94 16.76
C SER A 101 35.11 -8.89 17.34
N SER A 102 36.39 -8.64 17.01
CA SER A 102 37.62 -9.17 17.61
C SER A 102 38.26 -10.40 16.91
N SER A 103 39.33 -10.17 16.15
CA SER A 103 40.71 -10.20 16.68
C SER A 103 41.73 -9.61 15.71
#